data_AF-A0A078KU40-F1
#
_entry.id   AF-A0A078KU40-F1
#
_cell.length_a   1.000
_cell.length_b   1.000
_cell.length_c   1.000
_cell.angle_alpha   90.00
_cell.angle_beta   90.00
_cell.angle_gamma   90.00
#
_symmetry.space_group_name_H-M   'P 1'
#
loop_
_entity.id
_entity.type
_entity.pdbx_description
1 polymer ?
#
loop_
_entity_poly.entity_id
_entity_poly.type
_entity_poly.pdbx_seq_one_letter_code
_entity_poly.pdbx_strand_id
1 'polypeptide(L)'
;MDYERLHDENGKPYMAVHVSDYKLISNPILNKGTGFTSQERKAFSLYGLIPPELSTIREQRERSYKAFKSKGSDLEKYIYLRDLQDSNETLYYSLICEHITEMMPIVYTPVVGDACLSFSHIYRRPRGVFIAYPDRDRIDQILANPRFDQVKAIVVSDGERILGLGDQGAGGMGIPIGKLALYCACSGLHPSTTLPILLDTGTNNQELINDPLYIGWRHERVRGQEYDEFIETFIKALKKRFPHILLQWEDFALQNATRLLDRYRDQLCTFNDDVQGTAAIATGTLFSAVQVTGISLSEQRIVILGAGSAGCGIAELIVNAMMEDGLSEQAARDRVFMVDRNGLLLEGMKDLLPFQQKLLKSRQLVENWQCENKENISLKDVIKNLHPNALLGVSGQPGLFTEEIVREMAAHVKQPIIMPLSNPITHSEAVPSDLMVWTDNRAVIGTGSPFGNIVKDGNLFRVDQTNNVYIFPGMGLGLVALQVKNVTDKMFMAAARALASCSPARQDPKANLLPPLTEVREVSYKVAFAVAKEAVRSNLAEPLSDEEIEKRIKQHIWQPEYVPYKPAK
;
A
#
# COMPACT_ATOMS: atom_id res chain seq x y z
N MET A 1 -0.59 -26.36 -15.69
CA MET A 1 0.44 -25.35 -15.38
C MET A 1 1.72 -25.73 -16.08
N ASP A 2 2.59 -24.77 -16.38
CA ASP A 2 3.85 -25.03 -17.10
C ASP A 2 4.95 -25.60 -16.19
N TYR A 3 4.76 -25.55 -14.86
CA TYR A 3 5.74 -26.03 -13.88
C TYR A 3 5.10 -26.39 -12.53
N GLU A 4 5.86 -27.15 -11.74
CA GLU A 4 5.61 -27.46 -10.33
C GLU A 4 6.85 -27.11 -9.50
N ARG A 5 6.65 -26.58 -8.28
CA ARG A 5 7.73 -26.28 -7.33
C ARG A 5 7.87 -27.45 -6.36
N LEU A 6 9.04 -28.09 -6.33
CA LEU A 6 9.30 -29.30 -5.57
C LEU A 6 10.62 -29.15 -4.78
N HIS A 7 10.84 -30.07 -3.85
CA HIS A 7 12.10 -30.19 -3.12
C HIS A 7 12.75 -31.54 -3.47
N ASP A 8 14.07 -31.57 -3.58
CA ASP A 8 14.82 -32.81 -3.73
C ASP A 8 14.96 -33.58 -2.40
N GLU A 9 15.62 -34.73 -2.43
CA GLU A 9 15.86 -35.59 -1.26
C GLU A 9 16.65 -34.90 -0.13
N ASN A 10 17.37 -33.82 -0.45
CA ASN A 10 18.14 -33.01 0.51
C ASN A 10 17.38 -31.74 0.93
N GLY A 11 16.11 -31.61 0.53
CA GLY A 11 15.28 -30.44 0.83
C GLY A 11 15.63 -29.19 0.01
N LYS A 12 16.39 -29.31 -1.08
CA LYS A 12 16.71 -28.16 -1.95
C LYS A 12 15.59 -27.93 -2.97
N PRO A 13 15.16 -26.68 -3.19
CA PRO A 13 14.10 -26.38 -4.13
C PRO A 13 14.55 -26.58 -5.58
N TYR A 14 13.65 -27.12 -6.42
CA TYR A 14 13.79 -27.20 -7.87
C TYR A 14 12.43 -27.02 -8.54
N MET A 15 12.41 -26.71 -9.84
CA MET A 15 11.17 -26.71 -10.63
C MET A 15 11.12 -27.91 -11.56
N ALA A 16 10.04 -28.68 -11.49
CA ALA A 16 9.66 -29.63 -12.52
C ALA A 16 8.93 -28.86 -13.63
N VAL A 17 9.46 -28.86 -14.85
CA VAL A 17 9.00 -27.98 -15.93
C VAL A 17 8.42 -28.82 -17.07
N HIS A 18 7.20 -28.49 -17.50
CA HIS A 18 6.43 -29.20 -18.53
C HIS A 18 6.57 -28.59 -19.93
N VAL A 19 7.29 -27.47 -20.06
CA VAL A 19 7.50 -26.75 -21.32
C VAL A 19 8.98 -26.66 -21.67
N SER A 20 9.29 -26.59 -22.96
CA SER A 20 10.64 -26.48 -23.51
C SER A 20 10.68 -25.43 -24.63
N ASP A 21 11.86 -25.16 -25.18
CA ASP A 21 12.03 -24.30 -26.37
C ASP A 21 11.44 -22.88 -26.15
N TYR A 22 10.91 -22.24 -27.18
CA TYR A 22 10.28 -20.92 -27.14
C TYR A 22 9.20 -20.79 -26.07
N LYS A 23 8.44 -21.86 -25.76
CA LYS A 23 7.42 -21.80 -24.70
C LYS A 23 8.05 -21.55 -23.33
N LEU A 24 9.21 -22.16 -23.06
CA LEU A 24 9.93 -21.98 -21.80
C LEU A 24 10.49 -20.56 -21.67
N ILE A 25 11.19 -20.08 -22.69
CA ILE A 25 11.85 -18.76 -22.64
C ILE A 25 10.87 -17.59 -22.82
N SER A 26 9.63 -17.84 -23.29
CA SER A 26 8.57 -16.82 -23.34
C SER A 26 7.75 -16.73 -22.05
N ASN A 27 7.88 -17.69 -21.14
CA ASN A 27 7.22 -17.64 -19.84
C ASN A 27 8.10 -16.85 -18.86
N PRO A 28 7.69 -15.66 -18.39
CA PRO A 28 8.56 -14.80 -17.58
C PRO A 28 8.89 -15.37 -16.21
N ILE A 29 8.06 -16.26 -15.67
CA ILE A 29 8.34 -16.94 -14.39
C ILE A 29 9.48 -17.96 -14.57
N LEU A 30 9.55 -18.60 -15.73
CA LEU A 30 10.51 -19.67 -16.01
C LEU A 30 11.76 -19.20 -16.76
N ASN A 31 11.68 -18.08 -17.48
CA ASN A 31 12.81 -17.63 -18.27
C ASN A 31 13.98 -17.20 -17.38
N LYS A 32 15.16 -17.77 -17.64
CA LYS A 32 16.43 -17.39 -17.01
C LYS A 32 17.35 -16.60 -17.94
N GLY A 33 16.96 -16.37 -19.19
CA GLY A 33 17.84 -15.81 -20.23
C GLY A 33 19.15 -16.59 -20.35
N THR A 34 20.29 -15.90 -20.28
CA THR A 34 21.63 -16.54 -20.30
C THR A 34 21.96 -17.33 -19.03
N GLY A 35 21.06 -17.34 -18.04
CA GLY A 35 21.22 -18.04 -16.76
C GLY A 35 20.79 -19.52 -16.77
N PHE A 36 20.25 -20.02 -17.89
CA PHE A 36 20.09 -21.47 -18.06
C PHE A 36 21.45 -22.15 -18.13
N THR A 37 21.65 -23.16 -17.27
CA THR A 37 22.88 -23.97 -17.26
C THR A 37 23.00 -24.82 -18.53
N SER A 38 24.20 -25.29 -18.87
CA SER A 38 24.38 -26.19 -20.02
C SER A 38 23.50 -27.44 -19.96
N GLN A 39 23.27 -27.99 -18.76
CA GLN A 39 22.39 -29.13 -18.56
C GLN A 39 20.93 -28.78 -18.86
N GLU A 40 20.44 -27.64 -18.37
CA GLU A 40 19.08 -27.16 -18.66
C GLU A 40 18.92 -26.83 -20.14
N ARG A 41 19.91 -26.19 -20.77
CA ARG A 41 19.89 -25.90 -22.21
C ARG A 41 19.75 -27.16 -23.04
N LYS A 42 20.44 -28.23 -22.67
CA LYS A 42 20.29 -29.55 -23.30
C LYS A 42 18.91 -30.16 -23.02
N ALA A 43 18.48 -30.15 -21.77
CA ALA A 43 17.25 -30.81 -21.34
C ALA A 43 15.98 -30.16 -21.92
N PHE A 44 16.01 -28.85 -22.17
CA PHE A 44 14.87 -28.08 -22.66
C PHE A 44 15.03 -27.57 -24.10
N SER A 45 15.98 -28.13 -24.86
CA SER A 45 16.22 -27.79 -26.27
C SER A 45 16.46 -26.30 -26.53
N LEU A 46 17.32 -25.66 -25.72
CA LEU A 46 17.58 -24.21 -25.79
C LEU A 46 18.85 -23.84 -26.57
N TYR A 47 19.64 -24.82 -27.01
CA TYR A 47 20.83 -24.54 -27.81
C TYR A 47 20.45 -23.86 -29.13
N GLY A 48 21.13 -22.75 -29.44
CA GLY A 48 20.85 -21.92 -30.62
C GLY A 48 19.77 -20.86 -30.42
N LEU A 49 18.94 -20.97 -29.37
CA LEU A 49 17.88 -19.99 -29.06
C LEU A 49 18.38 -18.86 -28.16
N ILE A 50 19.35 -19.14 -27.31
CA ILE A 50 19.96 -18.18 -26.39
C ILE A 50 21.46 -18.06 -26.63
N PRO A 51 22.06 -16.87 -26.39
CA PRO A 51 23.50 -16.67 -26.58
C PRO A 51 24.35 -17.71 -25.81
N PRO A 52 25.51 -18.13 -26.35
CA PRO A 52 26.28 -19.25 -25.82
C PRO A 52 26.85 -18.99 -24.41
N GLU A 53 27.11 -17.73 -24.07
CA GLU A 53 27.68 -17.35 -22.78
C GLU A 53 26.70 -17.64 -21.63
N LEU A 54 27.22 -18.22 -20.55
CA LEU A 54 26.47 -18.44 -19.31
C LEU A 54 26.61 -17.20 -18.43
N SER A 55 25.58 -16.89 -17.66
CA SER A 55 25.66 -15.79 -16.68
C SER A 55 24.94 -16.15 -15.40
N THR A 56 25.52 -15.76 -14.27
CA THR A 56 24.85 -15.75 -12.97
C THR A 56 23.73 -14.70 -12.93
N ILE A 57 22.80 -14.85 -11.98
CA ILE A 57 21.77 -13.83 -11.74
C ILE A 57 22.38 -12.47 -11.37
N ARG A 58 23.54 -12.46 -10.70
CA ARG A 58 24.28 -11.24 -10.36
C ARG A 58 24.76 -10.49 -11.60
N GLU A 59 25.40 -11.17 -12.55
CA GLU A 59 25.86 -10.55 -13.80
C GLU A 59 24.70 -10.03 -14.65
N GLN A 60 23.58 -10.76 -14.68
CA GLN A 60 22.37 -10.29 -15.33
C GLN A 60 21.80 -9.06 -14.64
N ARG A 61 21.79 -9.04 -13.31
CA ARG A 61 21.35 -7.89 -12.51
C ARG A 61 22.21 -6.67 -12.76
N GLU A 62 23.54 -6.82 -12.82
CA GLU A 62 24.46 -5.74 -13.17
C GLU A 62 24.20 -5.19 -14.58
N ARG A 63 23.94 -6.06 -15.57
CA ARG A 63 23.56 -5.63 -16.92
C ARG A 63 22.23 -4.88 -16.90
N SER A 64 21.24 -5.42 -16.20
CA SER A 64 19.92 -4.82 -16.11
C SER A 64 19.92 -3.49 -15.36
N TYR A 65 20.76 -3.35 -14.34
CA TYR A 65 20.96 -2.10 -13.61
C TYR A 65 21.61 -1.03 -14.50
N LYS A 66 22.65 -1.38 -15.28
CA LYS A 66 23.26 -0.46 -16.25
C LYS A 66 22.25 0.03 -17.29
N ALA A 67 21.40 -0.87 -17.81
CA ALA A 67 20.33 -0.51 -18.74
C ALA A 67 19.24 0.36 -18.09
N PHE A 68 18.91 0.13 -16.82
CA PHE A 68 18.02 1.00 -16.04
C PHE A 68 18.61 2.42 -15.88
N LYS A 69 19.89 2.53 -15.50
CA LYS A 69 20.57 3.82 -15.33
C LYS A 69 20.74 4.60 -16.64
N SER A 70 20.71 3.92 -17.79
CA SER A 70 20.84 4.57 -19.10
C SER A 70 19.55 5.18 -19.63
N LYS A 71 18.42 5.05 -18.93
CA LYS A 71 17.13 5.64 -19.33
C LYS A 71 17.09 7.13 -18.99
N GLY A 72 16.53 7.92 -19.90
CA GLY A 72 16.58 9.39 -19.84
C GLY A 72 15.53 9.99 -18.91
N SER A 73 14.44 9.26 -18.63
CA SER A 73 13.39 9.68 -17.70
C SER A 73 12.94 8.55 -16.77
N ASP A 74 12.25 8.91 -15.68
CA ASP A 74 11.70 7.94 -14.74
C ASP A 74 10.57 7.10 -15.37
N LEU A 75 9.78 7.66 -16.29
CA LEU A 75 8.80 6.89 -17.06
C LEU A 75 9.49 5.86 -17.97
N GLU A 76 10.61 6.20 -18.61
CA GLU A 76 11.38 5.22 -19.39
C GLU A 76 11.99 4.12 -18.50
N LYS A 77 12.41 4.46 -17.28
CA LYS A 77 12.84 3.47 -16.27
C LYS A 77 11.68 2.55 -15.89
N TYR A 78 10.47 3.08 -15.68
CA TYR A 78 9.27 2.29 -15.41
C TYR A 78 8.98 1.32 -16.57
N ILE A 79 8.94 1.82 -17.82
CA ILE A 79 8.69 1.00 -19.01
C ILE A 79 9.74 -0.12 -19.12
N TYR A 80 11.01 0.19 -18.86
CA TYR A 80 12.08 -0.81 -18.85
C TYR A 80 11.88 -1.87 -17.77
N LEU A 81 11.55 -1.47 -16.54
CA LEU A 81 11.29 -2.41 -15.46
C LEU A 81 10.05 -3.27 -15.73
N ARG A 82 9.00 -2.72 -16.35
CA ARG A 82 7.82 -3.48 -16.79
C ARG A 82 8.15 -4.52 -17.86
N ASP A 83 8.96 -4.15 -18.85
CA ASP A 83 9.42 -5.10 -19.88
C ASP A 83 10.30 -6.21 -19.27
N LEU A 84 11.13 -5.87 -18.28
CA LEU A 84 11.90 -6.86 -17.52
C LEU A 84 10.97 -7.80 -16.74
N GLN A 85 9.94 -7.28 -16.08
CA GLN A 85 8.95 -8.09 -15.36
C GLN A 85 8.20 -9.07 -16.28
N ASP A 86 7.89 -8.64 -17.51
CA ASP A 86 7.17 -9.46 -18.48
C ASP A 86 8.08 -10.36 -19.34
N SER A 87 9.41 -10.31 -19.14
CA SER A 87 10.38 -11.15 -19.85
C SER A 87 11.17 -12.09 -18.93
N ASN A 88 11.49 -11.66 -17.71
CA ASN A 88 12.20 -12.45 -16.71
C ASN A 88 11.85 -11.92 -15.30
N GLU A 89 10.85 -12.55 -14.70
CA GLU A 89 10.24 -12.09 -13.46
C GLU A 89 11.15 -12.34 -12.25
N THR A 90 11.94 -13.42 -12.25
CA THR A 90 12.94 -13.66 -11.20
C THR A 90 14.02 -12.58 -11.20
N LEU A 91 14.55 -12.20 -12.37
CA LEU A 91 15.56 -11.14 -12.49
C LEU A 91 14.99 -9.76 -12.13
N TYR A 92 13.74 -9.47 -12.53
CA TYR A 92 13.04 -8.25 -12.16
C TYR A 92 13.00 -8.05 -10.64
N TYR A 93 12.54 -9.06 -9.88
CA TYR A 93 12.47 -8.95 -8.43
C TYR A 93 13.86 -8.98 -7.77
N SER A 94 14.82 -9.73 -8.32
CA SER A 94 16.20 -9.73 -7.83
C SER A 94 16.83 -8.33 -7.92
N LEU A 95 16.56 -7.63 -9.02
CA LEU A 95 17.03 -6.26 -9.25
C LEU A 95 16.35 -5.26 -8.29
N ILE A 96 15.04 -5.36 -8.11
CA ILE A 96 14.29 -4.48 -7.20
C ILE A 96 14.72 -4.69 -5.76
N CYS A 97 14.85 -5.93 -5.29
CA CYS A 97 15.27 -6.20 -3.92
C CYS A 97 16.67 -5.65 -3.62
N GLU A 98 17.61 -5.72 -4.59
CA GLU A 98 18.96 -5.16 -4.44
C GLU A 98 18.95 -3.62 -4.37
N HIS A 99 18.10 -2.97 -5.16
CA HIS A 99 18.08 -1.51 -5.32
C HIS A 99 16.75 -0.89 -4.85
N ILE A 100 16.15 -1.43 -3.78
CA ILE A 100 14.76 -1.11 -3.40
C ILE A 100 14.55 0.39 -3.16
N THR A 101 15.51 1.08 -2.54
CA THR A 101 15.42 2.52 -2.28
C THR A 101 15.34 3.35 -3.57
N GLU A 102 16.04 2.94 -4.63
CA GLU A 102 16.02 3.64 -5.93
C GLU A 102 14.84 3.21 -6.80
N MET A 103 14.45 1.93 -6.75
CA MET A 103 13.48 1.36 -7.68
C MET A 103 12.04 1.36 -7.17
N MET A 104 11.80 1.37 -5.84
CA MET A 104 10.44 1.44 -5.29
C MET A 104 9.67 2.67 -5.80
N PRO A 105 10.25 3.89 -5.83
CA PRO A 105 9.56 5.06 -6.37
C PRO A 105 9.29 5.00 -7.87
N ILE A 106 10.02 4.15 -8.60
CA ILE A 106 9.81 3.92 -10.04
C ILE A 106 8.66 2.93 -10.25
N VAL A 107 8.63 1.80 -9.54
CA VAL A 107 7.62 0.75 -9.75
C VAL A 107 6.27 1.07 -9.11
N TYR A 108 6.25 1.98 -8.15
CA TYR A 108 5.06 2.46 -7.46
C TYR A 108 5.06 3.99 -7.38
N THR A 109 4.52 4.57 -6.31
CA THR A 109 4.42 6.03 -6.16
C THR A 109 5.81 6.69 -6.05
N PRO A 110 6.08 7.78 -6.78
CA PRO A 110 5.10 8.55 -7.57
C PRO A 110 4.97 8.13 -9.05
N VAL A 111 5.97 7.46 -9.63
CA VAL A 111 6.10 7.28 -11.10
C VAL A 111 5.01 6.39 -11.69
N VAL A 112 4.44 5.46 -10.91
CA VAL A 112 3.29 4.67 -11.35
C VAL A 112 2.09 5.54 -11.72
N GLY A 113 1.96 6.75 -11.15
CA GLY A 113 0.93 7.70 -11.52
C GLY A 113 1.09 8.20 -12.96
N ASP A 114 2.31 8.60 -13.35
CA ASP A 114 2.64 8.99 -14.73
C ASP A 114 2.41 7.84 -15.71
N ALA A 115 2.71 6.62 -15.28
CA ALA A 115 2.44 5.41 -16.04
C ALA A 115 0.95 5.12 -16.19
N CYS A 116 0.11 5.43 -15.19
CA CYS A 116 -1.34 5.31 -15.27
C CYS A 116 -1.94 6.32 -16.26
N LEU A 117 -1.48 7.58 -16.22
CA LEU A 117 -1.88 8.62 -17.18
C LEU A 117 -1.54 8.20 -18.62
N SER A 118 -0.34 7.63 -18.82
CA SER A 118 0.14 7.20 -20.14
C SER A 118 -0.22 5.75 -20.48
N PHE A 119 -1.02 5.06 -19.67
CA PHE A 119 -1.11 3.59 -19.68
C PHE A 119 -1.50 3.03 -21.06
N SER A 120 -2.51 3.63 -21.68
CA SER A 120 -3.00 3.27 -23.02
C SER A 120 -1.90 3.37 -24.09
N HIS A 121 -1.03 4.38 -23.98
CA HIS A 121 0.04 4.67 -24.94
C HIS A 121 1.28 3.79 -24.72
N ILE A 122 1.51 3.35 -23.49
CA ILE A 122 2.66 2.51 -23.12
C ILE A 122 2.30 1.02 -23.00
N TYR A 123 1.05 0.64 -23.27
CA TYR A 123 0.58 -0.73 -23.20
C TYR A 123 1.32 -1.63 -24.20
N ARG A 124 1.87 -2.75 -23.73
CA ARG A 124 2.64 -3.69 -24.56
C ARG A 124 2.21 -5.13 -24.40
N ARG A 125 2.08 -5.60 -23.16
CA ARG A 125 1.73 -6.98 -22.82
C ARG A 125 0.64 -6.98 -21.75
N PRO A 126 -0.31 -7.92 -21.82
CA PRO A 126 -1.32 -8.06 -20.78
C PRO A 126 -0.68 -8.59 -19.49
N ARG A 127 -0.91 -7.90 -18.38
CA ARG A 127 -0.66 -8.41 -17.02
C ARG A 127 -1.89 -8.12 -16.16
N GLY A 128 -2.34 -9.14 -15.42
CA GLY A 128 -3.59 -9.10 -14.68
C GLY A 128 -4.81 -9.47 -15.52
N VAL A 129 -5.97 -9.05 -15.04
CA VAL A 129 -7.28 -9.31 -15.65
C VAL A 129 -8.09 -8.03 -15.68
N PHE A 130 -8.62 -7.69 -16.84
CA PHE A 130 -9.63 -6.65 -17.02
C PHE A 130 -11.00 -7.32 -17.02
N ILE A 131 -11.89 -6.87 -16.15
CA ILE A 131 -13.28 -7.30 -16.10
C ILE A 131 -14.14 -6.09 -16.41
N ALA A 132 -14.62 -5.99 -17.65
CA ALA A 132 -15.47 -4.88 -18.07
C ALA A 132 -16.95 -5.17 -17.77
N TYR A 133 -17.71 -4.14 -17.43
CA TYR A 133 -19.16 -4.26 -17.17
C TYR A 133 -19.96 -4.92 -18.31
N PRO A 134 -19.66 -4.69 -19.61
CA PRO A 134 -20.31 -5.43 -20.71
C PRO A 134 -20.08 -6.94 -20.68
N ASP A 135 -18.99 -7.41 -20.06
CA ASP A 135 -18.63 -8.82 -19.93
C ASP A 135 -18.99 -9.42 -18.54
N ARG A 136 -19.84 -8.75 -17.76
CA ARG A 136 -20.21 -9.16 -16.39
C ARG A 136 -20.79 -10.58 -16.28
N ASP A 137 -21.48 -11.07 -17.31
CA ASP A 137 -22.02 -12.44 -17.34
C ASP A 137 -20.94 -13.51 -17.60
N ARG A 138 -19.71 -13.08 -17.92
CA ARG A 138 -18.56 -13.95 -18.25
C ARG A 138 -17.51 -14.00 -17.15
N ILE A 139 -17.73 -13.39 -15.99
CA ILE A 139 -16.72 -13.31 -14.91
C ILE A 139 -16.22 -14.72 -14.52
N ASP A 140 -17.12 -15.69 -14.37
CA ASP A 140 -16.77 -17.09 -14.10
C ASP A 140 -15.80 -17.65 -15.16
N GLN A 141 -16.07 -17.39 -16.44
CA GLN A 141 -15.24 -17.85 -17.56
C GLN A 141 -13.88 -17.15 -17.57
N ILE A 142 -13.84 -15.84 -17.31
CA ILE A 142 -12.61 -15.04 -17.26
C ILE A 142 -11.68 -15.58 -16.17
N LEU A 143 -12.22 -15.92 -15.00
CA LEU A 143 -11.46 -16.41 -13.84
C LEU A 143 -11.17 -17.92 -13.86
N ALA A 144 -11.76 -18.68 -14.79
CA ALA A 144 -11.60 -20.13 -14.90
C ALA A 144 -10.22 -20.59 -15.41
N ASN A 145 -9.39 -19.67 -15.92
CA ASN A 145 -8.09 -20.04 -16.49
C ASN A 145 -7.18 -20.74 -15.43
N PRO A 146 -6.62 -21.93 -15.72
CA PRO A 146 -5.75 -22.66 -14.79
C PRO A 146 -4.49 -21.89 -14.35
N ARG A 147 -4.07 -20.86 -15.10
CA ARG A 147 -2.94 -20.00 -14.69
C ARG A 147 -3.20 -19.28 -13.36
N PHE A 148 -4.46 -19.19 -12.93
CA PHE A 148 -4.86 -18.56 -11.68
C PHE A 148 -5.01 -19.53 -10.50
N ASP A 149 -4.79 -20.85 -10.69
CA ASP A 149 -5.02 -21.85 -9.64
C ASP A 149 -4.23 -21.59 -8.35
N GLN A 150 -3.04 -21.00 -8.46
CA GLN A 150 -2.17 -20.71 -7.31
C GLN A 150 -2.42 -19.34 -6.67
N VAL A 151 -3.38 -18.55 -7.15
CA VAL A 151 -3.63 -17.19 -6.66
C VAL A 151 -4.09 -17.23 -5.20
N LYS A 152 -3.47 -16.38 -4.39
CA LYS A 152 -3.73 -16.19 -2.95
C LYS A 152 -4.04 -14.74 -2.59
N ALA A 153 -3.52 -13.78 -3.36
CA ALA A 153 -3.77 -12.36 -3.15
C ALA A 153 -4.20 -11.67 -4.45
N ILE A 154 -5.29 -10.92 -4.38
CA ILE A 154 -5.76 -10.02 -5.43
C ILE A 154 -5.68 -8.59 -4.91
N VAL A 155 -5.14 -7.69 -5.74
CA VAL A 155 -5.39 -6.25 -5.60
C VAL A 155 -6.34 -5.87 -6.72
N VAL A 156 -7.44 -5.21 -6.36
CA VAL A 156 -8.46 -4.77 -7.30
C VAL A 156 -8.62 -3.26 -7.23
N SER A 157 -8.83 -2.64 -8.39
CA SER A 157 -9.22 -1.24 -8.53
C SER A 157 -10.32 -1.09 -9.58
N ASP A 158 -11.12 -0.04 -9.51
CA ASP A 158 -11.97 0.43 -10.62
C ASP A 158 -11.39 1.67 -11.33
N GLY A 159 -10.20 2.13 -10.90
CA GLY A 159 -9.47 3.23 -11.50
C GLY A 159 -10.10 4.61 -11.32
N GLU A 160 -11.12 4.76 -10.47
CA GLU A 160 -11.88 6.01 -10.35
C GLU A 160 -11.14 7.09 -9.55
N ARG A 161 -10.27 6.69 -8.62
CA ARG A 161 -9.58 7.63 -7.73
C ARG A 161 -8.12 7.24 -7.58
N ILE A 162 -7.39 7.20 -8.69
CA ILE A 162 -5.93 7.05 -8.63
C ILE A 162 -5.34 8.21 -7.84
N LEU A 163 -4.56 7.91 -6.81
CA LEU A 163 -4.10 8.86 -5.80
C LEU A 163 -3.50 10.15 -6.41
N GLY A 164 -4.18 11.28 -6.20
CA GLY A 164 -3.79 12.60 -6.71
C GLY A 164 -4.05 12.86 -8.20
N LEU A 165 -4.54 11.86 -8.93
CA LEU A 165 -4.76 11.90 -10.39
C LEU A 165 -6.23 11.72 -10.81
N GLY A 166 -7.08 11.25 -9.90
CA GLY A 166 -8.51 11.09 -10.16
C GLY A 166 -8.81 9.89 -11.07
N ASP A 167 -9.79 10.06 -11.96
CA ASP A 167 -10.32 8.98 -12.78
C ASP A 167 -9.40 8.67 -13.98
N GLN A 168 -8.79 7.49 -13.95
CA GLN A 168 -7.89 7.00 -14.99
C GLN A 168 -8.45 5.79 -15.75
N GLY A 169 -9.69 5.37 -15.45
CA GLY A 169 -10.34 4.22 -16.09
C GLY A 169 -9.43 3.00 -16.19
N ALA A 170 -9.26 2.48 -17.42
CA ALA A 170 -8.37 1.35 -17.70
C ALA A 170 -6.89 1.56 -17.32
N GLY A 171 -6.43 2.82 -17.30
CA GLY A 171 -5.07 3.17 -16.88
C GLY A 171 -4.79 2.87 -15.40
N GLY A 172 -5.84 2.78 -14.59
CA GLY A 172 -5.75 2.40 -13.18
C GLY A 172 -5.16 1.00 -12.94
N MET A 173 -5.07 0.14 -13.96
CA MET A 173 -4.43 -1.19 -13.85
C MET A 173 -2.96 -1.11 -13.41
N GLY A 174 -2.28 0.01 -13.67
CA GLY A 174 -0.91 0.25 -13.20
C GLY A 174 -0.78 0.12 -11.68
N ILE A 175 -1.83 0.47 -10.92
CA ILE A 175 -1.82 0.46 -9.46
C ILE A 175 -1.87 -0.97 -8.89
N PRO A 176 -2.84 -1.85 -9.23
CA PRO A 176 -2.80 -3.25 -8.83
C PRO A 176 -1.49 -3.97 -9.21
N ILE A 177 -0.94 -3.68 -10.39
CA ILE A 177 0.35 -4.25 -10.84
C ILE A 177 1.47 -3.80 -9.90
N GLY A 178 1.59 -2.50 -9.62
CA GLY A 178 2.62 -1.94 -8.76
C GLY A 178 2.49 -2.42 -7.31
N LYS A 179 1.27 -2.43 -6.74
CA LYS A 179 1.02 -2.96 -5.39
C LYS A 179 1.46 -4.41 -5.26
N LEU A 180 1.08 -5.27 -6.21
CA LEU A 180 1.46 -6.69 -6.15
C LEU A 180 2.95 -6.91 -6.41
N ALA A 181 3.61 -6.04 -7.18
CA ALA A 181 5.07 -6.05 -7.26
C ALA A 181 5.71 -5.76 -5.89
N LEU A 182 5.15 -4.83 -5.11
CA LEU A 182 5.62 -4.54 -3.75
C LEU A 182 5.27 -5.66 -2.75
N TYR A 183 4.14 -6.35 -2.88
CA TYR A 183 3.91 -7.59 -2.13
C TYR A 183 5.05 -8.60 -2.34
N CYS A 184 5.45 -8.81 -3.59
CA CYS A 184 6.49 -9.77 -3.91
C CYS A 184 7.87 -9.29 -3.42
N ALA A 185 8.23 -8.03 -3.68
CA ALA A 185 9.54 -7.48 -3.32
C ALA A 185 9.71 -7.25 -1.81
N CYS A 186 8.65 -6.81 -1.11
CA CYS A 186 8.71 -6.37 0.28
C CYS A 186 8.30 -7.46 1.28
N SER A 187 7.45 -8.43 0.94
CA SER A 187 7.15 -9.55 1.85
C SER A 187 7.57 -10.91 1.33
N GLY A 188 7.95 -11.01 0.05
CA GLY A 188 8.36 -12.27 -0.55
C GLY A 188 7.20 -13.14 -0.97
N LEU A 189 5.97 -12.64 -1.13
CA LEU A 189 4.94 -13.45 -1.79
C LEU A 189 5.43 -13.85 -3.19
N HIS A 190 5.21 -15.10 -3.57
CA HIS A 190 5.63 -15.56 -4.89
C HIS A 190 4.76 -14.91 -5.98
N PRO A 191 5.33 -14.41 -7.10
CA PRO A 191 4.58 -13.68 -8.12
C PRO A 191 3.43 -14.47 -8.75
N SER A 192 3.57 -15.79 -8.89
CA SER A 192 2.49 -16.67 -9.38
C SER A 192 1.27 -16.79 -8.44
N THR A 193 1.37 -16.25 -7.23
CA THR A 193 0.29 -16.27 -6.22
C THR A 193 -0.46 -14.95 -6.13
N THR A 194 -0.11 -13.98 -6.99
CA THR A 194 -0.74 -12.66 -7.03
C THR A 194 -1.51 -12.46 -8.33
N LEU A 195 -2.61 -11.70 -8.27
CA LEU A 195 -3.43 -11.41 -9.44
C LEU A 195 -3.94 -9.96 -9.40
N PRO A 196 -3.42 -9.07 -10.26
CA PRO A 196 -3.97 -7.73 -10.42
C PRO A 196 -5.27 -7.79 -11.20
N ILE A 197 -6.31 -7.12 -10.71
CA ILE A 197 -7.61 -7.03 -11.37
C ILE A 197 -8.01 -5.56 -11.52
N LEU A 198 -8.54 -5.22 -12.70
CA LEU A 198 -9.23 -3.97 -12.91
C LEU A 198 -10.71 -4.22 -13.25
N LEU A 199 -11.61 -3.56 -12.54
CA LEU A 199 -13.05 -3.55 -12.80
C LEU A 199 -13.40 -2.35 -13.68
N ASP A 200 -13.50 -2.57 -14.99
CA ASP A 200 -13.77 -1.50 -15.95
C ASP A 200 -15.27 -1.24 -16.04
N THR A 201 -15.73 -0.22 -15.32
CA THR A 201 -17.12 0.24 -15.33
C THR A 201 -17.34 1.42 -16.25
N GLY A 202 -16.36 1.76 -17.10
CA GLY A 202 -16.28 3.02 -17.81
C GLY A 202 -15.37 4.03 -17.11
N THR A 203 -15.32 5.25 -17.62
CA THR A 203 -14.59 6.38 -17.03
C THR A 203 -15.38 7.66 -17.24
N ASN A 204 -15.36 8.58 -16.28
CA ASN A 204 -15.92 9.92 -16.41
C ASN A 204 -14.87 10.95 -16.88
N ASN A 205 -13.65 10.49 -17.19
CA ASN A 205 -12.60 11.33 -17.73
C ASN A 205 -12.79 11.52 -19.24
N GLN A 206 -13.26 12.70 -19.64
CA GLN A 206 -13.56 13.01 -21.04
C GLN A 206 -12.32 12.99 -21.93
N GLU A 207 -11.13 13.28 -21.40
CA GLU A 207 -9.87 13.18 -22.16
C GLU A 207 -9.61 11.73 -22.58
N LEU A 208 -9.82 10.78 -21.67
CA LEU A 208 -9.69 9.35 -21.96
C LEU A 208 -10.78 8.84 -22.92
N ILE A 209 -12.04 9.27 -22.75
CA ILE A 209 -13.13 8.90 -23.66
C ILE A 209 -12.81 9.35 -25.10
N ASN A 210 -12.24 10.55 -25.25
CA ASN A 210 -11.92 11.14 -26.54
C ASN A 210 -10.61 10.64 -27.14
N ASP A 211 -9.72 10.04 -26.34
CA ASP A 211 -8.45 9.51 -26.82
C ASP A 211 -8.67 8.26 -27.70
N PRO A 212 -8.32 8.30 -29.00
CA PRO A 212 -8.46 7.15 -29.89
C PRO A 212 -7.58 5.96 -29.49
N LEU A 213 -6.58 6.15 -28.64
CA LEU A 213 -5.71 5.09 -28.12
C LEU A 213 -6.19 4.54 -26.79
N TYR A 214 -7.21 5.13 -26.14
CA TYR A 214 -7.73 4.62 -24.88
C TYR A 214 -8.21 3.16 -25.03
N ILE A 215 -7.66 2.30 -24.17
CA ILE A 215 -7.83 0.83 -24.22
C ILE A 215 -9.01 0.33 -23.38
N GLY A 216 -9.59 1.19 -22.53
CA GLY A 216 -10.73 0.84 -21.69
C GLY A 216 -12.06 0.99 -22.40
N TRP A 217 -13.13 0.65 -21.68
CA TRP A 217 -14.48 0.81 -22.17
C TRP A 217 -14.84 2.30 -22.28
N ARG A 218 -15.09 2.76 -23.51
CA ARG A 218 -15.49 4.14 -23.84
C ARG A 218 -16.95 4.38 -23.49
N HIS A 219 -17.22 4.46 -22.20
CA HIS A 219 -18.54 4.72 -21.63
C HIS A 219 -18.35 5.49 -20.33
N GLU A 220 -19.31 6.34 -19.98
CA GLU A 220 -19.34 6.95 -18.64
C GLU A 220 -19.47 5.86 -17.58
N ARG A 221 -19.04 6.13 -16.35
CA ARG A 221 -19.07 5.09 -15.32
C ARG A 221 -20.48 4.62 -15.02
N VAL A 222 -20.66 3.30 -14.95
CA VAL A 222 -21.88 2.68 -14.41
C VAL A 222 -22.00 3.01 -12.93
N ARG A 223 -23.21 3.40 -12.49
CA ARG A 223 -23.49 3.87 -11.12
C ARG A 223 -24.69 3.16 -10.50
N GLY A 224 -24.90 3.40 -9.21
CA GLY A 224 -26.09 2.96 -8.49
C GLY A 224 -26.21 1.44 -8.43
N GLN A 225 -27.44 0.94 -8.59
CA GLN A 225 -27.76 -0.47 -8.42
C GLN A 225 -27.00 -1.37 -9.42
N GLU A 226 -26.83 -0.94 -10.66
CA GLU A 226 -26.12 -1.72 -11.69
C GLU A 226 -24.64 -1.94 -11.32
N TYR A 227 -23.98 -0.91 -10.78
CA TYR A 227 -22.62 -1.03 -10.26
C TYR A 227 -22.57 -2.02 -9.10
N ASP A 228 -23.51 -1.92 -8.16
CA ASP A 228 -23.56 -2.78 -6.99
C ASP A 228 -23.82 -4.25 -7.36
N GLU A 229 -24.68 -4.52 -8.33
CA GLU A 229 -24.93 -5.85 -8.88
C GLU A 229 -23.71 -6.42 -9.59
N PHE A 230 -22.96 -5.57 -10.31
CA PHE A 230 -21.70 -5.96 -10.93
C PHE A 230 -20.64 -6.34 -9.90
N ILE A 231 -20.43 -5.53 -8.86
CA ILE A 231 -19.49 -5.86 -7.78
C ILE A 231 -19.94 -7.12 -7.04
N GLU A 232 -21.23 -7.30 -6.76
CA GLU A 232 -21.75 -8.50 -6.12
C GLU A 232 -21.49 -9.76 -6.97
N THR A 233 -21.67 -9.66 -8.29
CA THR A 233 -21.39 -10.76 -9.23
C THR A 233 -19.90 -11.10 -9.23
N PHE A 234 -19.03 -10.08 -9.23
CA PHE A 234 -17.58 -10.26 -9.09
C PHE A 234 -17.21 -10.97 -7.79
N ILE A 235 -17.73 -10.53 -6.65
CA ILE A 235 -17.47 -11.13 -5.33
C ILE A 235 -17.96 -12.57 -5.26
N LYS A 236 -19.15 -12.88 -5.81
CA LYS A 236 -19.66 -14.25 -5.90
C LYS A 236 -18.74 -15.15 -6.71
N ALA A 237 -18.26 -14.68 -7.86
CA ALA A 237 -17.34 -15.43 -8.70
C ALA A 237 -15.99 -15.65 -7.98
N LEU A 238 -15.46 -14.65 -7.28
CA LEU A 238 -14.25 -14.79 -6.48
C LEU A 238 -14.41 -15.85 -5.38
N LYS A 239 -15.48 -15.79 -4.58
CA LYS A 239 -15.72 -16.78 -3.50
C LYS A 239 -15.87 -18.20 -4.04
N LYS A 240 -16.52 -18.36 -5.19
CA LYS A 240 -16.70 -19.65 -5.87
C LYS A 240 -15.36 -20.20 -6.38
N ARG A 241 -14.51 -19.34 -6.97
CA ARG A 241 -13.25 -19.75 -7.61
C ARG A 241 -12.08 -19.85 -6.63
N PHE A 242 -12.04 -18.97 -5.63
CA PHE A 242 -10.94 -18.77 -4.68
C PHE A 242 -11.49 -18.55 -3.27
N PRO A 243 -11.98 -19.59 -2.58
CA PRO A 243 -12.57 -19.43 -1.23
C PRO A 243 -11.56 -18.93 -0.17
N HIS A 244 -10.26 -19.08 -0.42
CA HIS A 244 -9.17 -18.67 0.47
C HIS A 244 -8.56 -17.31 0.13
N ILE A 245 -9.15 -16.56 -0.81
CA ILE A 245 -8.50 -15.38 -1.38
C ILE A 245 -8.40 -14.21 -0.40
N LEU A 246 -7.23 -13.57 -0.38
CA LEU A 246 -7.08 -12.21 0.12
C LEU A 246 -7.46 -11.22 -0.98
N LEU A 247 -8.48 -10.39 -0.75
CA LEU A 247 -8.90 -9.32 -1.65
C LEU A 247 -8.55 -7.95 -1.06
N GLN A 248 -7.62 -7.22 -1.67
CA GLN A 248 -7.32 -5.83 -1.33
C GLN A 248 -8.00 -4.87 -2.32
N TRP A 249 -8.79 -3.93 -1.79
CA TRP A 249 -9.36 -2.81 -2.56
C TRP A 249 -8.39 -1.64 -2.59
N GLU A 250 -8.26 -1.00 -3.75
CA GLU A 250 -7.30 0.07 -3.99
C GLU A 250 -7.85 1.13 -4.94
N ASP A 251 -7.69 2.42 -4.61
CA ASP A 251 -8.01 3.57 -5.46
C ASP A 251 -9.47 3.65 -5.94
N PHE A 252 -10.40 3.17 -5.11
CA PHE A 252 -11.84 3.35 -5.32
C PHE A 252 -12.28 4.77 -4.92
N ALA A 253 -13.32 5.28 -5.58
CA ALA A 253 -13.96 6.53 -5.17
C ALA A 253 -14.37 6.52 -3.70
N LEU A 254 -14.30 7.69 -3.05
CA LEU A 254 -14.54 7.84 -1.62
C LEU A 254 -15.88 7.21 -1.15
N GLN A 255 -16.95 7.41 -1.93
CA GLN A 255 -18.29 6.89 -1.62
C GLN A 255 -18.38 5.36 -1.73
N ASN A 256 -17.52 4.75 -2.56
CA ASN A 256 -17.48 3.30 -2.77
C ASN A 256 -16.49 2.62 -1.83
N ALA A 257 -15.31 3.17 -1.60
CA ALA A 257 -14.24 2.54 -0.82
C ALA A 257 -14.72 2.05 0.56
N THR A 258 -15.32 2.92 1.37
CA THR A 258 -15.82 2.55 2.70
C THR A 258 -17.08 1.68 2.63
N ARG A 259 -18.01 1.99 1.72
CA ARG A 259 -19.26 1.23 1.56
C ARG A 259 -19.04 -0.21 1.14
N LEU A 260 -18.13 -0.44 0.18
CA LEU A 260 -17.76 -1.77 -0.29
C LEU A 260 -17.00 -2.53 0.79
N LEU A 261 -16.06 -1.86 1.49
CA LEU A 261 -15.38 -2.44 2.64
C LEU A 261 -16.38 -2.92 3.71
N ASP A 262 -17.30 -2.06 4.13
CA ASP A 262 -18.30 -2.40 5.16
C ASP A 262 -19.23 -3.53 4.72
N ARG A 263 -19.62 -3.56 3.44
CA ARG A 263 -20.47 -4.63 2.90
C ARG A 263 -19.77 -5.99 2.89
N TYR A 264 -18.47 -6.04 2.59
CA TYR A 264 -17.78 -7.30 2.28
C TYR A 264 -16.79 -7.78 3.34
N ARG A 265 -16.38 -6.95 4.32
CA ARG A 265 -15.39 -7.32 5.35
C ARG A 265 -15.76 -8.57 6.17
N ASP A 266 -17.04 -8.83 6.38
CA ASP A 266 -17.53 -9.99 7.12
C ASP A 266 -17.80 -11.22 6.22
N GLN A 267 -17.60 -11.08 4.91
CA GLN A 267 -17.96 -12.11 3.94
C GLN A 267 -16.76 -12.83 3.30
N LEU A 268 -15.57 -12.22 3.33
CA LEU A 268 -14.31 -12.78 2.83
C LEU A 268 -13.11 -12.07 3.48
N CYS A 269 -11.91 -12.60 3.24
CA CYS A 269 -10.68 -11.98 3.71
C CYS A 269 -10.36 -10.76 2.85
N THR A 270 -10.80 -9.58 3.30
CA THR A 270 -10.68 -8.35 2.51
C THR A 270 -10.41 -7.12 3.34
N PHE A 271 -9.68 -6.17 2.76
CA PHE A 271 -9.41 -4.86 3.35
C PHE A 271 -9.18 -3.80 2.27
N ASN A 272 -9.29 -2.52 2.64
CA ASN A 272 -8.96 -1.41 1.75
C ASN A 272 -7.69 -0.71 2.25
N ASP A 273 -6.68 -0.57 1.39
CA ASP A 273 -5.38 -0.02 1.82
C ASP A 273 -5.42 1.50 2.03
N ASP A 274 -6.20 2.24 1.24
CA ASP A 274 -6.37 3.70 1.37
C ASP A 274 -7.08 4.11 2.66
N VAL A 275 -7.86 3.20 3.24
CA VAL A 275 -8.56 3.42 4.51
C VAL A 275 -7.79 2.79 5.66
N GLN A 276 -7.65 1.48 5.65
CA GLN A 276 -7.13 0.73 6.81
C GLN A 276 -5.60 0.64 6.79
N GLY A 277 -4.99 0.49 5.61
CA GLY A 277 -3.52 0.52 5.45
C GLY A 277 -2.94 1.86 5.86
N THR A 278 -3.52 2.95 5.35
CA THR A 278 -3.17 4.34 5.71
C THR A 278 -3.38 4.61 7.19
N ALA A 279 -4.48 4.12 7.79
CA ALA A 279 -4.70 4.20 9.23
C ALA A 279 -3.56 3.54 10.03
N ALA A 280 -3.17 2.32 9.65
CA ALA A 280 -2.15 1.56 10.36
C ALA A 280 -0.75 2.16 10.23
N ILE A 281 -0.34 2.64 9.05
CA ILE A 281 0.98 3.28 8.88
C ILE A 281 1.04 4.61 9.63
N ALA A 282 0.00 5.45 9.55
CA ALA A 282 -0.03 6.73 10.25
C ALA A 282 -0.03 6.52 11.78
N THR A 283 -0.82 5.57 12.28
CA THR A 283 -0.84 5.22 13.72
C THR A 283 0.48 4.60 14.17
N GLY A 284 1.09 3.74 13.35
CA GLY A 284 2.40 3.16 13.60
C GLY A 284 3.51 4.21 13.70
N THR A 285 3.54 5.16 12.76
CA THR A 285 4.47 6.30 12.82
C THR A 285 4.18 7.20 14.01
N LEU A 286 2.91 7.43 14.35
CA LEU A 286 2.52 8.20 15.53
C LEU A 286 3.01 7.53 16.82
N PHE A 287 2.93 6.20 16.95
CA PHE A 287 3.50 5.49 18.10
C PHE A 287 5.02 5.74 18.22
N SER A 288 5.76 5.70 17.11
CA SER A 288 7.18 6.05 17.10
C SER A 288 7.41 7.51 17.51
N ALA A 289 6.60 8.45 17.03
CA ALA A 289 6.73 9.87 17.34
C ALA A 289 6.39 10.17 18.81
N VAL A 290 5.37 9.51 19.35
CA VAL A 290 4.98 9.56 20.76
C VAL A 290 6.16 9.16 21.67
N GLN A 291 6.87 8.09 21.33
CA GLN A 291 8.07 7.67 22.07
C GLN A 291 9.16 8.74 22.08
N VAL A 292 9.36 9.45 20.97
CA VAL A 292 10.33 10.55 20.87
C VAL A 292 9.96 11.70 21.80
N THR A 293 8.67 12.07 21.84
CA THR A 293 8.19 13.17 22.68
C THR A 293 8.15 12.84 24.17
N GLY A 294 8.03 11.56 24.52
CA GLY A 294 7.88 11.09 25.90
C GLY A 294 6.50 11.35 26.52
N ILE A 295 5.53 11.88 25.75
CA ILE A 295 4.14 12.11 26.19
C ILE A 295 3.30 10.91 25.80
N SER A 296 2.61 10.28 26.74
CA SER A 296 1.80 9.07 26.46
C SER A 296 0.71 9.33 25.42
N LEU A 297 0.29 8.29 24.67
CA LEU A 297 -0.74 8.47 23.64
C LEU A 297 -2.05 8.98 24.25
N SER A 298 -2.42 8.47 25.43
CA SER A 298 -3.58 8.91 26.21
C SER A 298 -3.50 10.36 26.73
N GLU A 299 -2.38 11.06 26.59
CA GLU A 299 -2.24 12.49 26.90
C GLU A 299 -2.20 13.39 25.67
N GLN A 300 -2.12 12.80 24.46
CA GLN A 300 -2.04 13.54 23.22
C GLN A 300 -3.38 14.22 22.89
N ARG A 301 -3.33 15.50 22.49
CA ARG A 301 -4.40 16.16 21.74
C ARG A 301 -4.02 16.14 20.26
N ILE A 302 -4.85 15.51 19.43
CA ILE A 302 -4.53 15.20 18.04
C ILE A 302 -5.51 15.91 17.12
N VAL A 303 -4.98 16.64 16.15
CA VAL A 303 -5.75 17.25 15.07
C VAL A 303 -5.42 16.54 13.77
N ILE A 304 -6.46 16.16 13.02
CA ILE A 304 -6.33 15.60 11.68
C ILE A 304 -7.04 16.53 10.70
N LEU A 305 -6.28 17.07 9.75
CA LEU A 305 -6.77 17.88 8.65
C LEU A 305 -7.10 16.98 7.45
N GLY A 306 -8.38 16.94 7.08
CA GLY A 306 -8.94 16.07 6.06
C GLY A 306 -9.82 14.99 6.70
N ALA A 307 -11.14 15.16 6.64
CA ALA A 307 -12.11 14.20 7.18
C ALA A 307 -12.69 13.26 6.11
N GLY A 308 -11.88 12.91 5.11
CA GLY A 308 -12.19 11.84 4.15
C GLY A 308 -12.02 10.44 4.78
N SER A 309 -12.08 9.40 3.95
CA SER A 309 -11.98 8.01 4.42
C SER A 309 -10.64 7.70 5.08
N ALA A 310 -9.53 8.21 4.54
CA ALA A 310 -8.21 8.04 5.13
C ALA A 310 -8.12 8.71 6.51
N GLY A 311 -8.50 9.98 6.63
CA GLY A 311 -8.46 10.71 7.91
C GLY A 311 -9.37 10.12 8.98
N CYS A 312 -10.60 9.72 8.60
CA CYS A 312 -11.49 9.06 9.55
C CYS A 312 -10.99 7.66 9.95
N GLY A 313 -10.38 6.91 9.01
CA GLY A 313 -9.73 5.63 9.32
C GLY A 313 -8.57 5.79 10.31
N ILE A 314 -7.71 6.79 10.09
CA ILE A 314 -6.62 7.14 11.04
C ILE A 314 -7.21 7.50 12.40
N ALA A 315 -8.23 8.36 12.45
CA ALA A 315 -8.85 8.79 13.70
C ALA A 315 -9.43 7.62 14.50
N GLU A 316 -10.21 6.74 13.87
CA GLU A 316 -10.80 5.58 14.55
C GLU A 316 -9.72 4.60 15.06
N LEU A 317 -8.63 4.39 14.30
CA LEU A 317 -7.54 3.55 14.77
C LEU A 317 -6.79 4.18 15.95
N ILE A 318 -6.57 5.50 15.94
CA ILE A 318 -5.99 6.24 17.07
C ILE A 318 -6.90 6.19 18.30
N VAL A 319 -8.22 6.34 18.14
CA VAL A 319 -9.19 6.21 19.24
C VAL A 319 -9.09 4.81 19.87
N ASN A 320 -9.04 3.76 19.04
CA ASN A 320 -8.83 2.39 19.53
C ASN A 320 -7.49 2.23 20.27
N ALA A 321 -6.41 2.84 19.75
CA ALA A 321 -5.11 2.81 20.40
C ALA A 321 -5.12 3.50 21.77
N MET A 322 -5.82 4.63 21.88
CA MET A 322 -6.02 5.37 23.12
C MET A 322 -6.87 4.59 24.14
N MET A 323 -7.86 3.83 23.67
CA MET A 323 -8.65 2.95 24.53
C MET A 323 -7.82 1.78 25.07
N GLU A 324 -6.96 1.18 24.24
CA GLU A 324 -5.98 0.18 24.68
C GLU A 324 -4.94 0.76 25.66
N ASP A 325 -4.69 2.07 25.61
CA ASP A 325 -3.84 2.83 26.54
C ASP A 325 -4.60 3.27 27.82
N GLY A 326 -5.83 2.77 28.03
CA GLY A 326 -6.57 2.91 29.28
C GLY A 326 -7.66 3.99 29.30
N LEU A 327 -7.90 4.71 28.20
CA LEU A 327 -8.99 5.68 28.12
C LEU A 327 -10.35 5.01 27.87
N SER A 328 -11.42 5.64 28.35
CA SER A 328 -12.77 5.32 27.86
C SER A 328 -12.92 5.76 26.40
N GLU A 329 -13.86 5.16 25.67
CA GLU A 329 -14.14 5.56 24.29
C GLU A 329 -14.42 7.05 24.17
N GLN A 330 -15.27 7.61 25.05
CA GLN A 330 -15.57 9.05 25.06
C GLN A 330 -14.30 9.88 25.29
N ALA A 331 -13.48 9.53 26.28
CA ALA A 331 -12.26 10.27 26.59
C ALA A 331 -11.21 10.18 25.46
N ALA A 332 -11.14 9.07 24.74
CA ALA A 332 -10.30 8.92 23.55
C ALA A 332 -10.84 9.77 22.39
N ARG A 333 -12.15 9.70 22.11
CA ARG A 333 -12.81 10.50 21.08
C ARG A 333 -12.65 11.99 21.36
N ASP A 334 -12.75 12.44 22.60
CA ASP A 334 -12.59 13.85 23.01
C ASP A 334 -11.19 14.40 22.69
N ARG A 335 -10.17 13.54 22.51
CA ARG A 335 -8.79 13.94 22.19
C ARG A 335 -8.46 14.03 20.70
N VAL A 336 -9.31 13.52 19.81
CA VAL A 336 -9.07 13.49 18.36
C VAL A 336 -10.02 14.45 17.65
N PHE A 337 -9.50 15.44 16.94
CA PHE A 337 -10.27 16.51 16.29
C PHE A 337 -10.10 16.46 14.78
N MET A 338 -11.21 16.41 14.05
CA MET A 338 -11.23 16.32 12.58
C MET A 338 -11.59 17.68 11.98
N VAL A 339 -10.73 18.23 11.12
CA VAL A 339 -11.00 19.48 10.38
C VAL A 339 -11.13 19.16 8.90
N ASP A 340 -12.22 19.57 8.26
CA ASP A 340 -12.44 19.39 6.81
C ASP A 340 -12.67 20.76 6.14
N ARG A 341 -13.02 20.75 4.85
CA ARG A 341 -13.33 21.96 4.05
C ARG A 341 -14.36 22.90 4.69
N ASN A 342 -15.26 22.36 5.51
CA ASN A 342 -16.32 23.10 6.21
C ASN A 342 -15.96 23.43 7.67
N GLY A 343 -14.69 23.28 8.05
CA GLY A 343 -14.19 23.50 9.41
C GLY A 343 -14.14 22.23 10.27
N LEU A 344 -13.97 22.42 11.58
CA LEU A 344 -14.03 21.37 12.59
C LEU A 344 -15.36 20.61 12.48
N LEU A 345 -15.29 19.27 12.52
CA LEU A 345 -16.47 18.43 12.53
C LEU A 345 -17.25 18.59 13.84
N LEU A 346 -18.43 19.20 13.76
CA LEU A 346 -19.34 19.49 14.87
C LEU A 346 -20.69 18.81 14.72
N GLU A 347 -21.33 18.53 15.85
CA GLU A 347 -22.74 18.15 15.89
C GLU A 347 -23.63 19.19 15.20
N GLY A 348 -24.57 18.71 14.36
CA GLY A 348 -25.52 19.53 13.62
C GLY A 348 -25.03 20.06 12.26
N MET A 349 -23.81 19.70 11.83
CA MET A 349 -23.38 19.97 10.45
C MET A 349 -24.24 19.20 9.43
N LYS A 350 -24.47 19.83 8.26
CA LYS A 350 -25.20 19.22 7.14
C LYS A 350 -24.26 18.37 6.29
N ASP A 351 -24.83 17.44 5.53
CA ASP A 351 -24.13 16.63 4.51
C ASP A 351 -22.96 15.78 5.05
N LEU A 352 -23.04 15.39 6.33
CA LEU A 352 -22.06 14.50 6.96
C LEU A 352 -22.17 13.08 6.41
N LEU A 353 -21.02 12.51 6.06
CA LEU A 353 -20.92 11.12 5.63
C LEU A 353 -21.05 10.17 6.83
N PRO A 354 -21.55 8.93 6.65
CA PRO A 354 -21.75 7.99 7.76
C PRO A 354 -20.49 7.74 8.60
N PHE A 355 -19.32 7.67 7.96
CA PHE A 355 -18.04 7.44 8.65
C PHE A 355 -17.53 8.65 9.44
N GLN A 356 -18.09 9.85 9.25
CA GLN A 356 -17.72 11.07 9.98
C GLN A 356 -18.49 11.21 11.30
N GLN A 357 -19.66 10.56 11.41
CA GLN A 357 -20.61 10.76 12.51
C GLN A 357 -20.03 10.45 13.90
N LYS A 358 -19.14 9.46 13.99
CA LYS A 358 -18.53 9.07 15.28
C LYS A 358 -17.38 10.00 15.73
N LEU A 359 -16.98 10.95 14.88
CA LEU A 359 -15.84 11.83 15.08
C LEU A 359 -16.24 13.29 15.28
N LEU A 360 -17.54 13.57 15.40
CA LEU A 360 -18.06 14.91 15.67
C LEU A 360 -17.72 15.34 17.09
N LYS A 361 -17.51 16.64 17.27
CA LYS A 361 -17.44 17.27 18.60
C LYS A 361 -18.74 17.93 18.97
N SER A 362 -19.07 17.90 20.25
CA SER A 362 -20.20 18.63 20.78
C SER A 362 -19.95 20.14 20.65
N ARG A 363 -21.00 20.91 20.37
CA ARG A 363 -20.89 22.38 20.33
C ARG A 363 -20.53 22.97 21.70
N GLN A 364 -20.87 22.27 22.78
CA GLN A 364 -20.49 22.65 24.16
C GLN A 364 -18.97 22.61 24.36
N LEU A 365 -18.27 21.64 23.77
CA LEU A 365 -16.80 21.52 23.89
C LEU A 365 -16.06 22.75 23.35
N VAL A 366 -16.64 23.42 22.35
CA VAL A 366 -16.03 24.56 21.64
C VAL A 366 -16.71 25.90 21.94
N GLU A 367 -17.65 25.95 22.89
CA GLU A 367 -18.47 27.14 23.15
C GLU A 367 -17.64 28.37 23.52
N ASN A 368 -16.60 28.14 24.34
CA ASN A 368 -15.68 29.16 24.85
C ASN A 368 -14.48 29.42 23.92
N TRP A 369 -14.43 28.77 22.76
CA TRP A 369 -13.34 28.99 21.82
C TRP A 369 -13.45 30.37 21.17
N GLN A 370 -12.30 31.02 21.04
CA GLN A 370 -12.17 32.26 20.28
C GLN A 370 -11.95 31.90 18.81
N CYS A 371 -13.01 32.04 18.00
CA CYS A 371 -12.99 31.69 16.58
C CYS A 371 -13.34 32.90 15.72
N GLU A 372 -12.70 33.03 14.56
CA GLU A 372 -13.03 34.06 13.57
C GLU A 372 -14.46 33.88 13.04
N ASN A 373 -14.90 32.63 12.88
CA ASN A 373 -16.26 32.26 12.49
C ASN A 373 -16.75 31.05 13.31
N LYS A 374 -17.77 31.24 14.17
CA LYS A 374 -18.30 30.15 15.00
C LYS A 374 -19.05 29.06 14.22
N GLU A 375 -19.50 29.34 13.00
CA GLU A 375 -20.16 28.34 12.14
C GLU A 375 -19.16 27.59 11.24
N ASN A 376 -17.92 28.07 11.13
CA ASN A 376 -16.83 27.40 10.43
C ASN A 376 -15.53 27.60 11.19
N ILE A 377 -15.30 26.73 12.17
CA ILE A 377 -14.08 26.74 13.00
C ILE A 377 -12.93 26.21 12.15
N SER A 378 -12.01 27.10 11.77
CA SER A 378 -10.88 26.78 10.89
C SER A 378 -9.80 25.97 11.60
N LEU A 379 -8.85 25.39 10.84
CA LEU A 379 -7.67 24.75 11.43
C LEU A 379 -6.94 25.71 12.37
N LYS A 380 -6.76 26.97 11.95
CA LYS A 380 -6.10 28.01 12.75
C LYS A 380 -6.82 28.23 14.09
N ASP A 381 -8.14 28.29 14.08
CA ASP A 381 -8.93 28.42 15.32
C ASP A 381 -8.73 27.19 16.22
N VAL A 382 -8.75 25.98 15.66
CA VAL A 382 -8.51 24.74 16.42
C VAL A 382 -7.12 24.77 17.07
N ILE A 383 -6.06 25.12 16.34
CA ILE A 383 -4.69 25.16 16.89
C ILE A 383 -4.57 26.15 18.05
N LYS A 384 -5.11 27.37 17.88
CA LYS A 384 -5.09 28.44 18.89
C LYS A 384 -5.86 28.10 20.17
N ASN A 385 -6.92 27.30 20.09
CA ASN A 385 -7.74 26.99 21.26
C ASN A 385 -7.37 25.65 21.92
N LEU A 386 -6.96 24.65 21.11
CA LEU A 386 -6.70 23.30 21.60
C LEU A 386 -5.23 23.07 22.01
N HIS A 387 -4.30 23.81 21.40
CA HIS A 387 -2.86 23.60 21.55
C HIS A 387 -2.47 22.13 21.36
N PRO A 388 -2.73 21.52 20.19
CA PRO A 388 -2.54 20.09 20.00
C PRO A 388 -1.06 19.70 20.02
N ASN A 389 -0.80 18.47 20.45
CA ASN A 389 0.53 17.88 20.46
C ASN A 389 0.90 17.28 19.10
N ALA A 390 -0.10 16.80 18.36
CA ALA A 390 0.07 16.19 17.05
C ALA A 390 -0.88 16.79 16.01
N LEU A 391 -0.34 17.07 14.82
CA LEU A 391 -1.07 17.58 13.66
C LEU A 391 -0.78 16.69 12.46
N LEU A 392 -1.80 15.98 11.97
CA LEU A 392 -1.72 15.08 10.81
C LEU A 392 -2.51 15.69 9.64
N GLY A 393 -1.97 15.62 8.43
CA GLY A 393 -2.57 16.19 7.22
C GLY A 393 -2.81 15.10 6.17
N VAL A 394 -4.05 14.92 5.75
CA VAL A 394 -4.50 13.95 4.73
C VAL A 394 -5.56 14.58 3.82
N SER A 395 -5.45 15.89 3.60
CA SER A 395 -6.43 16.70 2.89
C SER A 395 -6.25 16.69 1.36
N GLY A 396 -5.06 16.35 0.89
CA GLY A 396 -4.64 16.53 -0.49
C GLY A 396 -4.54 18.01 -0.89
N GLN A 397 -4.48 18.95 0.06
CA GLN A 397 -4.40 20.38 -0.23
C GLN A 397 -3.05 20.95 0.21
N PRO A 398 -2.26 21.49 -0.72
CA PRO A 398 -0.91 21.95 -0.41
C PRO A 398 -0.92 23.21 0.46
N GLY A 399 0.08 23.31 1.34
CA GLY A 399 0.37 24.54 2.09
C GLY A 399 -0.62 24.89 3.20
N LEU A 400 -1.51 23.98 3.61
CA LEU A 400 -2.46 24.25 4.69
C LEU A 400 -1.80 24.28 6.09
N PHE A 401 -0.61 23.72 6.25
CA PHE A 401 0.20 23.89 7.47
C PHE A 401 1.10 25.11 7.30
N THR A 402 0.52 26.31 7.46
CA THR A 402 1.23 27.57 7.29
C THR A 402 2.22 27.85 8.42
N GLU A 403 3.20 28.75 8.18
CA GLU A 403 4.14 29.20 9.21
C GLU A 403 3.41 29.72 10.47
N GLU A 404 2.34 30.52 10.30
CA GLU A 404 1.54 31.02 11.41
C GLU A 404 0.98 29.87 12.27
N ILE A 405 0.37 28.89 11.62
CA ILE A 405 -0.24 27.73 12.30
C ILE A 405 0.82 26.90 13.03
N VAL A 406 1.94 26.62 12.38
CA VAL A 406 3.00 25.77 12.94
C VAL A 406 3.71 26.47 14.09
N ARG A 407 4.00 27.78 13.98
CA ARG A 407 4.60 28.56 15.07
C ARG A 407 3.66 28.68 16.26
N GLU A 408 2.37 28.89 16.03
CA GLU A 408 1.37 28.91 17.09
C GLU A 408 1.35 27.57 17.85
N MET A 409 1.28 26.44 17.14
CA MET A 409 1.36 25.12 17.76
C MET A 409 2.65 24.93 18.56
N ALA A 410 3.80 25.34 17.98
CA ALA A 410 5.12 25.17 18.58
C ALA A 410 5.41 26.11 19.76
N ALA A 411 4.61 27.15 19.97
CA ALA A 411 4.67 28.04 21.13
C ALA A 411 4.15 27.36 22.41
N HIS A 412 3.18 26.44 22.27
CA HIS A 412 2.53 25.77 23.39
C HIS A 412 3.03 24.34 23.62
N VAL A 413 3.76 23.77 22.67
CA VAL A 413 4.25 22.38 22.72
C VAL A 413 5.76 22.33 22.53
N LYS A 414 6.44 21.63 23.46
CA LYS A 414 7.91 21.50 23.46
C LYS A 414 8.45 20.81 22.21
N GLN A 415 7.83 19.73 21.77
CA GLN A 415 8.19 18.98 20.56
C GLN A 415 6.90 18.61 19.81
N PRO A 416 6.47 19.44 18.85
CA PRO A 416 5.24 19.16 18.10
C PRO A 416 5.45 17.99 17.13
N ILE A 417 4.48 17.07 17.10
CA ILE A 417 4.42 16.01 16.08
C ILE A 417 3.67 16.57 14.88
N ILE A 418 4.31 16.65 13.71
CA ILE A 418 3.70 17.22 12.50
C ILE A 418 3.88 16.25 11.34
N MET A 419 2.77 15.76 10.80
CA MET A 419 2.75 14.73 9.78
C MET A 419 1.97 15.17 8.54
N PRO A 420 2.60 15.82 7.56
CA PRO A 420 1.96 16.11 6.27
C PRO A 420 1.98 14.85 5.40
N LEU A 421 0.86 14.13 5.35
CA LEU A 421 0.74 12.79 4.76
C LEU A 421 0.14 12.77 3.36
N SER A 422 -0.27 13.93 2.83
CA SER A 422 -0.83 14.00 1.49
C SER A 422 0.21 13.69 0.40
N ASN A 423 -0.28 13.07 -0.68
CA ASN A 423 0.52 12.66 -1.83
C ASN A 423 -0.09 13.23 -3.12
N PRO A 424 0.74 13.50 -4.16
CA PRO A 424 2.21 13.51 -4.17
C PRO A 424 2.80 14.73 -3.43
N ILE A 425 4.11 14.98 -3.53
CA ILE A 425 4.82 16.13 -2.91
C ILE A 425 4.08 17.46 -3.13
N THR A 426 3.55 17.68 -4.34
CA THR A 426 2.83 18.91 -4.72
C THR A 426 1.50 19.11 -3.98
N HIS A 427 1.02 18.11 -3.24
CA HIS A 427 -0.20 18.14 -2.46
C HIS A 427 0.08 18.04 -0.94
N SER A 428 1.35 18.01 -0.54
CA SER A 428 1.76 17.95 0.87
C SER A 428 1.35 19.23 1.63
N GLU A 429 0.78 19.08 2.82
CA GLU A 429 0.33 20.22 3.64
C GLU A 429 1.46 21.17 4.04
N ALA A 430 2.69 20.65 4.19
CA ALA A 430 3.91 21.42 4.42
C ALA A 430 5.14 20.71 3.86
N VAL A 431 6.22 21.47 3.72
CA VAL A 431 7.56 20.97 3.39
C VAL A 431 8.34 20.75 4.70
N PRO A 432 9.00 19.59 4.90
CA PRO A 432 9.72 19.27 6.13
C PRO A 432 10.82 20.26 6.53
N SER A 433 11.53 20.85 5.58
CA SER A 433 12.55 21.87 5.85
C SER A 433 11.95 23.09 6.54
N ASP A 434 10.77 23.50 6.10
CA ASP A 434 10.09 24.67 6.62
C ASP A 434 9.57 24.40 8.03
N LEU A 435 9.02 23.20 8.27
CA LEU A 435 8.63 22.75 9.61
C LEU A 435 9.80 22.78 10.59
N MET A 436 11.01 22.40 10.19
CA MET A 436 12.18 22.51 11.05
C MET A 436 12.52 23.95 11.38
N VAL A 437 12.46 24.87 10.41
CA VAL A 437 12.71 26.29 10.62
C VAL A 437 11.64 26.92 11.54
N TRP A 438 10.37 26.62 11.31
CA TRP A 438 9.26 27.21 12.07
C TRP A 438 9.16 26.69 13.51
N THR A 439 9.82 25.57 13.81
CA THR A 439 9.80 24.93 15.13
C THR A 439 11.16 24.93 15.84
N ASP A 440 12.15 25.67 15.34
CA ASP A 440 13.51 25.71 15.89
C ASP A 440 14.15 24.31 16.02
N ASN A 441 13.99 23.49 14.97
CA ASN A 441 14.43 22.09 14.88
C ASN A 441 13.77 21.12 15.89
N ARG A 442 12.66 21.50 16.54
CA ARG A 442 12.00 20.68 17.56
C ARG A 442 10.92 19.73 17.02
N ALA A 443 10.42 19.94 15.79
CA ALA A 443 9.37 19.12 15.23
C ALA A 443 9.79 17.66 15.05
N VAL A 444 8.86 16.75 15.33
CA VAL A 444 8.93 15.33 14.99
C VAL A 444 8.10 15.12 13.72
N ILE A 445 8.77 14.79 12.61
CA ILE A 445 8.16 14.86 11.27
C ILE A 445 8.09 13.47 10.62
N GLY A 446 6.91 13.13 10.09
CA GLY A 446 6.72 12.00 9.19
C GLY A 446 5.86 12.42 7.99
N THR A 447 6.28 12.10 6.77
CA THR A 447 5.65 12.62 5.54
C THR A 447 5.00 11.53 4.70
N GLY A 448 4.01 11.87 3.88
CA GLY A 448 3.40 10.91 2.94
C GLY A 448 4.29 10.61 1.73
N SER A 449 4.94 11.66 1.21
CA SER A 449 5.79 11.63 0.02
C SER A 449 7.28 11.73 0.36
N PRO A 450 8.20 11.25 -0.51
CA PRO A 450 9.63 11.27 -0.22
C PRO A 450 10.25 12.66 -0.41
N PHE A 451 10.73 13.30 0.66
CA PHE A 451 11.42 14.61 0.63
C PHE A 451 12.96 14.51 0.68
N GLY A 452 13.52 13.30 0.69
CA GLY A 452 14.96 13.09 0.81
C GLY A 452 15.48 13.43 2.21
N ASN A 453 16.52 14.26 2.29
CA ASN A 453 17.17 14.64 3.54
C ASN A 453 16.95 16.13 3.85
N ILE A 454 16.81 16.44 5.14
CA ILE A 454 16.81 17.80 5.70
C ILE A 454 18.05 17.99 6.58
N VAL A 455 18.38 19.24 6.92
CA VAL A 455 19.43 19.53 7.91
C VAL A 455 18.78 19.63 9.28
N LYS A 456 19.19 18.77 10.21
CA LYS A 456 18.77 18.77 11.62
C LYS A 456 20.02 18.79 12.50
N ASP A 457 20.12 19.80 13.37
CA ASP A 457 21.27 19.98 14.27
C ASP A 457 22.63 19.93 13.55
N GLY A 458 22.71 20.52 12.34
CA GLY A 458 23.91 20.54 11.51
C GLY A 458 24.22 19.25 10.74
N ASN A 459 23.39 18.20 10.88
CA ASN A 459 23.57 16.92 10.20
C ASN A 459 22.48 16.67 9.17
N LEU A 460 22.79 15.90 8.12
CA LEU A 460 21.78 15.39 7.19
C LEU A 460 20.93 14.34 7.90
N PHE A 461 19.62 14.57 7.91
CA PHE A 461 18.63 13.69 8.52
C PHE A 461 17.60 13.29 7.47
N ARG A 462 17.38 11.99 7.32
CA ARG A 462 16.38 11.47 6.39
C ARG A 462 14.98 11.84 6.86
N VAL A 463 14.16 12.38 5.96
CA VAL A 463 12.72 12.52 6.22
C VAL A 463 12.05 11.16 6.03
N ASP A 464 11.39 10.67 7.07
CA ASP A 464 10.67 9.40 6.97
C ASP A 464 9.40 9.53 6.14
N GLN A 465 9.22 8.55 5.25
CA GLN A 465 8.02 8.39 4.47
C GLN A 465 7.08 7.39 5.18
N THR A 466 5.96 7.90 5.68
CA THR A 466 4.81 7.18 6.25
C THR A 466 4.05 6.48 5.12
N ASN A 467 4.72 5.51 4.49
CA ASN A 467 4.24 4.82 3.29
C ASN A 467 3.60 3.47 3.65
N ASN A 468 2.42 3.18 3.11
CA ASN A 468 1.68 1.95 3.33
C ASN A 468 2.48 0.66 3.01
N VAL A 469 3.58 0.76 2.25
CA VAL A 469 4.50 -0.36 1.97
C VAL A 469 5.06 -1.03 3.23
N TYR A 470 5.06 -0.34 4.38
CA TYR A 470 5.44 -0.95 5.66
C TYR A 470 4.34 -1.82 6.29
N ILE A 471 3.11 -1.75 5.78
CA ILE A 471 1.94 -2.44 6.32
C ILE A 471 1.44 -3.52 5.37
N PHE A 472 0.98 -3.16 4.16
CA PHE A 472 0.23 -4.09 3.32
C PHE A 472 1.00 -5.36 2.92
N PRO A 473 2.33 -5.34 2.64
CA PRO A 473 3.05 -6.56 2.29
C PRO A 473 3.07 -7.56 3.45
N GLY A 474 3.35 -7.07 4.67
CA GLY A 474 3.36 -7.87 5.89
C GLY A 474 1.97 -8.34 6.30
N MET A 475 0.99 -7.43 6.26
CA MET A 475 -0.42 -7.74 6.50
C MET A 475 -0.87 -8.90 5.60
N GLY A 476 -0.67 -8.75 4.30
CA GLY A 476 -1.08 -9.76 3.36
C GLY A 476 -0.30 -11.07 3.46
N LEU A 477 1.00 -11.05 3.75
CA LEU A 477 1.77 -12.26 4.03
C LEU A 477 1.20 -13.02 5.25
N GLY A 478 0.89 -12.31 6.34
CA GLY A 478 0.31 -12.93 7.56
C GLY A 478 -1.07 -13.53 7.30
N LEU A 479 -1.95 -12.80 6.61
CA LEU A 479 -3.29 -13.26 6.24
C LEU A 479 -3.25 -14.49 5.32
N VAL A 480 -2.40 -14.46 4.29
CA VAL A 480 -2.23 -15.55 3.33
C VAL A 480 -1.62 -16.79 3.99
N ALA A 481 -0.61 -16.62 4.85
CA ALA A 481 0.10 -17.74 5.47
C ALA A 481 -0.82 -18.61 6.37
N LEU A 482 -1.82 -17.99 6.98
CA LEU A 482 -2.78 -18.66 7.88
C LEU A 482 -4.16 -18.87 7.25
N GLN A 483 -4.38 -18.47 5.99
CA GLN A 483 -5.68 -18.49 5.33
C GLN A 483 -6.78 -17.87 6.20
N VAL A 484 -6.50 -16.67 6.72
CA VAL A 484 -7.39 -15.94 7.64
C VAL A 484 -8.73 -15.68 6.96
N LYS A 485 -9.84 -15.89 7.68
CA LYS A 485 -11.20 -15.79 7.12
C LYS A 485 -11.66 -14.35 6.86
N ASN A 486 -11.38 -13.44 7.78
CA ASN A 486 -11.83 -12.04 7.76
C ASN A 486 -10.74 -11.14 8.34
N VAL A 487 -10.65 -9.90 7.86
CA VAL A 487 -9.70 -8.92 8.37
C VAL A 487 -10.39 -8.02 9.39
N THR A 488 -9.74 -7.76 10.53
CA THR A 488 -10.28 -6.93 11.62
C THR A 488 -9.40 -5.72 11.92
N ASP A 489 -9.97 -4.69 12.52
CA ASP A 489 -9.22 -3.48 12.90
C ASP A 489 -8.15 -3.79 13.98
N LYS A 490 -8.35 -4.85 14.78
CA LYS A 490 -7.32 -5.36 15.70
C LYS A 490 -6.07 -5.85 14.98
N MET A 491 -6.20 -6.44 13.79
CA MET A 491 -5.05 -6.86 12.99
C MET A 491 -4.27 -5.64 12.46
N PHE A 492 -4.98 -4.56 12.07
CA PHE A 492 -4.33 -3.30 11.70
C PHE A 492 -3.64 -2.63 12.88
N MET A 493 -4.24 -2.69 14.07
CA MET A 493 -3.59 -2.26 15.32
C MET A 493 -2.32 -3.07 15.60
N ALA A 494 -2.38 -4.40 15.46
CA ALA A 494 -1.23 -5.29 15.60
C ALA A 494 -0.13 -4.96 14.59
N ALA A 495 -0.48 -4.68 13.33
CA ALA A 495 0.46 -4.24 12.30
C ALA A 495 1.12 -2.89 12.65
N ALA A 496 0.34 -1.90 13.09
CA ALA A 496 0.83 -0.58 13.49
C ALA A 496 1.82 -0.68 14.67
N ARG A 497 1.51 -1.50 15.68
CA ARG A 497 2.40 -1.74 16.83
C ARG A 497 3.65 -2.51 16.43
N ALA A 498 3.53 -3.50 15.55
CA ALA A 498 4.69 -4.25 15.04
C ALA A 498 5.65 -3.32 14.27
N LEU A 499 5.13 -2.44 13.43
CA LEU A 499 5.93 -1.41 12.76
C LEU A 499 6.63 -0.49 13.76
N ALA A 500 5.88 0.07 14.72
CA ALA A 500 6.44 0.94 15.75
C ALA A 500 7.53 0.23 16.59
N SER A 501 7.39 -1.08 16.80
CA SER A 501 8.39 -1.89 17.51
C SER A 501 9.73 -1.99 16.78
N CYS A 502 9.73 -1.79 15.46
CA CYS A 502 10.91 -1.76 14.60
C CYS A 502 11.56 -0.38 14.52
N SER A 503 10.93 0.66 15.06
CA SER A 503 11.40 2.03 14.96
C SER A 503 12.82 2.20 15.52
N PRO A 504 13.76 2.78 14.75
CA PRO A 504 15.06 3.19 15.27
C PRO A 504 14.93 4.16 16.46
N ALA A 505 13.91 5.03 16.43
CA ALA A 505 13.63 5.99 17.50
C ALA A 505 13.34 5.36 18.87
N ARG A 506 12.99 4.06 18.89
CA ARG A 506 12.79 3.31 20.12
C ARG A 506 14.09 3.07 20.89
N GLN A 507 15.22 2.98 20.19
CA GLN A 507 16.54 2.80 20.79
C GLN A 507 17.24 4.15 21.04
N ASP A 508 17.09 5.08 20.10
CA ASP A 508 17.63 6.44 20.20
C ASP A 508 16.55 7.45 19.75
N PRO A 509 15.96 8.25 20.65
CA PRO A 509 14.97 9.27 20.29
C PRO A 509 15.43 10.30 19.25
N LYS A 510 16.73 10.39 18.94
CA LYS A 510 17.27 11.24 17.88
C LYS A 510 17.32 10.56 16.51
N ALA A 511 17.09 9.25 16.43
CA ALA A 511 17.06 8.49 15.19
C ALA A 511 15.72 8.65 14.43
N ASN A 512 15.63 8.01 13.27
CA ASN A 512 14.45 7.99 12.42
C ASN A 512 13.24 7.29 13.07
N LEU A 513 12.03 7.75 12.75
CA LEU A 513 10.75 7.18 13.21
C LEU A 513 10.44 5.83 12.59
N LEU A 514 10.96 5.59 11.38
CA LEU A 514 10.74 4.38 10.61
C LEU A 514 12.08 3.74 10.22
N PRO A 515 12.14 2.40 10.07
CA PRO A 515 13.30 1.72 9.50
C PRO A 515 13.63 2.23 8.09
N PRO A 516 14.86 2.03 7.59
CA PRO A 516 15.15 2.22 6.18
C PRO A 516 14.42 1.20 5.30
N LEU A 517 14.12 1.57 4.05
CA LEU A 517 13.49 0.67 3.06
C LEU A 517 14.31 -0.60 2.79
N THR A 518 15.63 -0.56 3.01
CA THR A 518 16.50 -1.75 2.91
C THR A 518 16.14 -2.84 3.92
N GLU A 519 15.42 -2.51 4.99
CA GLU A 519 14.94 -3.45 6.03
C GLU A 519 13.46 -3.84 5.85
N VAL A 520 12.78 -3.38 4.78
CA VAL A 520 11.32 -3.55 4.61
C VAL A 520 10.87 -5.01 4.63
N ARG A 521 11.71 -5.97 4.22
CA ARG A 521 11.40 -7.41 4.29
C ARG A 521 11.36 -7.93 5.72
N GLU A 522 12.28 -7.47 6.56
CA GLU A 522 12.31 -7.83 7.98
C GLU A 522 11.13 -7.19 8.72
N VAL A 523 10.81 -5.92 8.40
CA VAL A 523 9.62 -5.25 8.92
C VAL A 523 8.35 -5.99 8.50
N SER A 524 8.23 -6.37 7.22
CA SER A 524 7.08 -7.12 6.71
C SER A 524 6.92 -8.48 7.39
N TYR A 525 8.02 -9.18 7.70
CA TYR A 525 7.98 -10.41 8.48
C TYR A 525 7.42 -10.19 9.89
N LYS A 526 7.90 -9.16 10.61
CA LYS A 526 7.41 -8.83 11.96
C LYS A 526 5.95 -8.42 11.96
N VAL A 527 5.52 -7.64 10.97
CA VAL A 527 4.11 -7.28 10.77
C VAL A 527 3.28 -8.55 10.47
N ALA A 528 3.73 -9.41 9.56
CA ALA A 528 3.05 -10.67 9.24
C ALA A 528 2.85 -11.55 10.47
N PHE A 529 3.89 -11.68 11.31
CA PHE A 529 3.84 -12.46 12.53
C PHE A 529 2.83 -11.89 13.54
N ALA A 530 2.86 -10.57 13.78
CA ALA A 530 1.91 -9.92 14.69
C ALA A 530 0.46 -10.04 14.20
N VAL A 531 0.22 -9.85 12.90
CA VAL A 531 -1.10 -9.99 12.28
C VAL A 531 -1.60 -11.43 12.38
N ALA A 532 -0.76 -12.41 12.06
CA ALA A 532 -1.09 -13.82 12.15
C ALA A 532 -1.44 -14.23 13.59
N LYS A 533 -0.66 -13.77 14.57
CA LYS A 533 -0.93 -13.99 15.99
C LYS A 533 -2.26 -13.38 16.43
N GLU A 534 -2.59 -12.18 15.95
CA GLU A 534 -3.89 -11.56 16.23
C GLU A 534 -5.05 -12.34 15.59
N ALA A 535 -4.84 -12.90 14.39
CA ALA A 535 -5.82 -13.75 13.72
C ALA A 535 -6.15 -14.99 14.55
N VAL A 536 -5.13 -15.65 15.11
CA VAL A 536 -5.29 -16.79 16.02
C VAL A 536 -6.03 -16.35 17.29
N ARG A 537 -5.61 -15.25 17.93
CA ARG A 537 -6.24 -14.72 19.15
C ARG A 537 -7.72 -14.38 18.94
N SER A 538 -8.07 -13.89 17.76
CA SER A 538 -9.44 -13.54 17.38
C SER A 538 -10.26 -14.73 16.86
N ASN A 539 -9.73 -15.96 16.89
CA ASN A 539 -10.38 -17.17 16.35
C ASN A 539 -10.73 -17.08 14.85
N LEU A 540 -9.95 -16.31 14.08
CA LEU A 540 -10.09 -16.12 12.63
C LEU A 540 -9.12 -16.99 11.82
N ALA A 541 -8.23 -17.70 12.52
CA ALA A 541 -7.34 -18.75 12.02
C ALA A 541 -7.32 -19.94 12.99
N GLU A 542 -6.71 -21.05 12.57
CA GLU A 542 -6.52 -22.23 13.41
C GLU A 542 -5.69 -21.89 14.66
N PRO A 543 -5.92 -22.55 15.82
CA PRO A 543 -5.07 -22.40 17.00
C PRO A 543 -3.67 -22.95 16.71
N LEU A 544 -2.66 -22.08 16.72
CA LEU A 544 -1.27 -22.39 16.39
C LEU A 544 -0.34 -21.81 17.46
N SER A 545 0.78 -22.48 17.72
CA SER A 545 1.87 -21.90 18.51
C SER A 545 2.60 -20.81 17.74
N ASP A 546 3.36 -19.96 18.45
CA ASP A 546 4.18 -18.93 17.81
C ASP A 546 5.18 -19.56 16.82
N GLU A 547 5.79 -20.71 17.14
CA GLU A 547 6.71 -21.44 16.26
C GLU A 547 6.03 -21.96 14.97
N GLU A 548 4.79 -22.44 15.10
CA GLU A 548 4.00 -22.90 13.94
C GLU A 548 3.61 -21.74 13.03
N ILE A 549 3.23 -20.59 13.61
CA ILE A 549 2.97 -19.36 12.87
C ILE A 549 4.22 -18.94 12.09
N GLU A 550 5.38 -18.86 12.74
CA GLU A 550 6.63 -18.52 12.06
C GLU A 550 6.94 -19.46 10.91
N LYS A 551 6.78 -20.77 11.13
CA LYS A 551 7.03 -21.79 10.10
C LYS A 551 6.12 -21.59 8.89
N ARG A 552 4.81 -21.37 9.10
CA ARG A 552 3.85 -21.13 8.00
C ARG A 552 4.16 -19.84 7.24
N ILE A 553 4.55 -18.77 7.93
CA ILE A 553 4.96 -17.51 7.29
C ILE A 553 6.21 -17.73 6.44
N LYS A 554 7.27 -18.32 7.01
CA LYS A 554 8.55 -18.56 6.31
C LYS A 554 8.39 -19.42 5.05
N GLN A 555 7.45 -20.36 5.03
CA GLN A 555 7.12 -21.16 3.84
C GLN A 555 6.53 -20.35 2.67
N HIS A 556 5.98 -19.16 2.95
CA HIS A 556 5.42 -18.27 1.93
C HIS A 556 6.43 -17.22 1.44
N ILE A 557 7.59 -17.07 2.10
CA ILE A 557 8.63 -16.11 1.73
C ILE A 557 9.51 -16.70 0.62
N TRP A 558 9.25 -16.28 -0.60
CA TRP A 558 10.05 -16.55 -1.78
C TRP A 558 11.29 -15.64 -1.85
N GLN A 559 12.38 -16.18 -2.40
CA GLN A 559 13.58 -15.42 -2.75
C GLN A 559 13.73 -15.36 -4.27
N PRO A 560 14.05 -14.19 -4.85
CA PRO A 560 14.18 -14.02 -6.29
C PRO A 560 15.52 -14.58 -6.80
N GLU A 561 15.65 -15.90 -6.73
CA GLU A 561 16.81 -16.66 -7.20
C GLU A 561 16.39 -17.74 -8.19
N TYR A 562 17.28 -18.06 -9.14
CA TYR A 562 17.07 -19.18 -10.03
C TYR A 562 17.26 -20.50 -9.30
N VAL A 563 16.23 -21.35 -9.33
CA VAL A 563 16.31 -22.73 -8.86
C VAL A 563 16.57 -23.70 -10.01
N PRO A 564 17.21 -24.85 -9.80
CA PRO A 564 17.45 -25.84 -10.87
C PRO A 564 16.16 -26.32 -11.51
N TYR A 565 16.16 -26.52 -12.84
CA TYR A 565 15.02 -27.06 -13.57
C TYR A 565 15.26 -28.53 -13.96
N LYS A 566 14.21 -29.34 -13.84
CA LYS A 566 14.17 -30.72 -14.31
C LYS A 566 12.96 -30.89 -15.24
N PRO A 567 13.08 -31.62 -16.36
CA PRO A 567 11.91 -31.99 -17.13
C PRO A 567 10.91 -32.71 -16.23
N ALA A 568 9.65 -32.27 -16.24
CA ALA A 568 8.59 -33.00 -15.56
C ALA A 568 8.40 -34.37 -16.22
N LYS A 569 8.06 -35.38 -15.42
CA LYS A 569 7.85 -36.76 -15.90
C LYS A 569 6.49 -36.93 -16.55
#